data_AF-R7TR79-F1
#
_entry.id   AF-R7TR79-F1
#
_cell.length_a   1.000
_cell.length_b   1.000
_cell.length_c   1.000
_cell.angle_alpha   90.00
_cell.angle_beta   90.00
_cell.angle_gamma   90.00
#
_symmetry.space_group_name_H-M   'P 1'
#
loop_
_entity.id
_entity.type
_entity.pdbx_description
1 polymer ?
#
loop_
_entity_poly.entity_id
_entity_poly.type
_entity_poly.pdbx_seq_one_letter_code
_entity_poly.pdbx_strand_id
1 'polypeptide(L)' 'SGNCCIISCNYSWLSGNCCIISCNYSWLSGNCCIISCNYSWLSGNCCIFSCNHSWLSGNCCIFSYSYC' A
#
# COMPACT_ATOMS: atom_id res chain seq x y z
N SER A 1 -0.93 14.05 15.57
CA SER A 1 -0.12 12.83 15.78
C SER A 1 -0.28 11.94 14.56
N GLY A 2 0.63 12.03 13.59
CA GLY A 2 0.65 11.10 12.47
C GLY A 2 1.24 9.78 12.95
N ASN A 3 0.41 8.74 13.09
CA ASN A 3 0.88 7.40 13.42
C ASN A 3 1.46 6.77 12.15
N CYS A 4 2.76 6.91 11.93
CA CYS A 4 3.47 6.18 10.89
C CYS A 4 3.76 4.76 11.39
N CYS A 5 3.17 3.76 10.74
CA CYS A 5 3.40 2.35 11.07
C CYS A 5 4.24 1.68 9.99
N ILE A 6 5.25 0.91 10.39
CA ILE A 6 6.04 0.04 9.51
C ILE A 6 5.64 -1.40 9.79
N ILE A 7 5.18 -2.11 8.77
CA ILE A 7 4.63 -3.45 8.92
C ILE A 7 5.24 -4.39 7.89
N SER A 8 5.75 -5.53 8.38
CA SER A 8 6.23 -6.62 7.54
C SER A 8 5.59 -7.93 7.98
N CYS A 9 4.81 -8.54 7.09
CA CYS A 9 4.10 -9.79 7.34
C CYS A 9 3.61 -10.37 6.01
N ASN A 10 3.11 -11.61 5.99
CA ASN A 10 2.60 -12.19 4.73
C ASN A 10 1.28 -11.55 4.26
N TYR A 11 0.40 -11.24 5.21
CA TYR A 11 -0.89 -10.61 4.99
C TYR A 11 -1.03 -9.42 5.93
N SER A 12 -1.48 -8.28 5.41
CA SER A 12 -1.72 -7.08 6.22
C SER A 12 -3.02 -6.38 5.84
N TRP A 13 -3.82 -6.03 6.84
CA TRP A 13 -5.02 -5.21 6.72
C TRP A 13 -4.85 -3.95 7.56
N LEU A 14 -4.85 -2.79 6.91
CA LEU A 14 -4.59 -1.51 7.56
C LEU A 14 -5.59 -0.43 7.14
N SER A 15 -6.15 0.25 8.13
CA SER A 15 -6.90 1.49 7.94
C SER A 15 -6.19 2.63 8.63
N GLY A 16 -5.70 3.62 7.90
CA GLY A 16 -4.92 4.69 8.52
C GLY A 16 -4.33 5.70 7.53
N ASN A 17 -3.80 6.80 8.07
CA ASN A 17 -3.32 7.90 7.24
C ASN A 17 -1.90 7.72 6.70
N CYS A 18 -0.97 7.12 7.45
CA CYS A 18 0.45 7.03 7.07
C CYS A 18 1.04 5.64 7.35
N CYS A 19 1.32 4.84 6.33
CA CYS A 19 1.81 3.47 6.51
C CYS A 19 2.93 3.12 5.52
N ILE A 20 3.94 2.36 5.98
CA ILE A 20 4.93 1.68 5.12
C ILE A 20 4.74 0.18 5.29
N ILE A 21 4.45 -0.53 4.20
CA ILE A 21 4.04 -1.94 4.26
C ILE A 21 4.86 -2.76 3.27
N SER A 22 5.40 -3.87 3.77
CA SER A 22 6.04 -4.89 2.95
C SER A 22 5.44 -6.26 3.23
N CYS A 23 4.72 -6.82 2.26
CA CYS A 23 3.99 -8.08 2.46
C CYS A 23 3.71 -8.82 1.15
N ASN A 24 3.20 -10.05 1.19
CA ASN A 24 2.75 -10.72 -0.05
C ASN A 24 1.38 -10.19 -0.50
N TYR A 25 0.47 -9.98 0.44
CA TYR A 25 -0.87 -9.47 0.19
C TYR A 25 -1.20 -8.32 1.16
N SER A 26 -1.53 -7.15 0.62
CA SER A 26 -2.00 -6.00 1.41
C SER A 26 -3.39 -5.55 1.00
N TRP A 27 -4.17 -5.15 2.00
CA TRP A 27 -5.38 -4.35 1.82
C TRP A 27 -5.26 -3.09 2.67
N LEU A 28 -5.43 -1.95 2.02
CA LEU A 28 -5.37 -0.66 2.68
C LEU A 28 -6.52 0.26 2.33
N SER A 29 -6.96 0.98 3.37
CA SER A 29 -7.84 2.13 3.23
C SER A 29 -7.19 3.31 3.95
N GLY A 30 -6.75 4.34 3.21
CA GLY A 30 -5.87 5.34 3.81
C GLY A 30 -5.38 6.45 2.90
N ASN A 31 -5.01 7.59 3.49
CA ASN A 31 -4.60 8.76 2.72
C ASN A 31 -3.18 8.68 2.16
N CYS A 32 -2.17 8.28 2.93
CA CYS A 32 -0.76 8.31 2.52
C CYS A 32 -0.06 6.98 2.80
N CYS A 33 0.27 6.18 1.78
CA CYS A 33 0.87 4.86 1.99
C CYS A 33 2.05 4.60 1.03
N ILE A 34 3.08 3.91 1.53
CA ILE A 34 4.15 3.32 0.70
C ILE A 34 4.04 1.81 0.84
N ILE A 35 3.80 1.11 -0.26
CA ILE A 35 3.52 -0.33 -0.23
C ILE A 35 4.42 -1.06 -1.21
N SER A 36 5.03 -2.13 -0.72
CA SER A 36 5.76 -3.10 -1.53
C SER A 36 5.18 -4.49 -1.31
N CYS A 37 4.56 -5.08 -2.33
CA CYS A 37 3.94 -6.40 -2.18
C CYS A 37 3.75 -7.15 -3.49
N ASN A 38 3.37 -8.43 -3.45
CA ASN A 38 2.99 -9.13 -4.68
C ASN A 38 1.59 -8.74 -5.14
N TYR A 39 0.63 -8.65 -4.20
CA TYR A 39 -0.74 -8.24 -4.46
C TYR A 39 -1.17 -7.13 -3.48
N SER A 40 -1.70 -6.03 -3.99
CA SER A 40 -2.31 -4.96 -3.18
C SER A 40 -3.72 -4.61 -3.62
N TRP A 41 -4.58 -4.32 -2.65
CA TRP A 41 -5.76 -3.47 -2.87
C TRP A 41 -5.62 -2.22 -2.02
N LEU A 42 -5.78 -1.06 -2.64
CA LEU A 42 -5.79 0.20 -1.91
C LEU A 42 -6.93 1.11 -2.33
N SER A 43 -7.57 1.69 -1.32
CA SER A 43 -8.55 2.76 -1.47
C SER A 43 -8.10 4.01 -0.71
N GLY A 44 -7.82 5.11 -1.42
CA GLY A 44 -7.39 6.36 -0.79
C GLY A 44 -6.57 7.32 -1.64
N ASN A 45 -6.08 8.42 -1.06
CA ASN A 45 -5.74 9.61 -1.84
C ASN A 45 -4.32 9.66 -2.42
N CYS A 46 -3.25 9.43 -1.66
CA CYS A 46 -1.86 9.76 -2.02
C CYS A 46 -0.89 8.61 -1.73
N CYS A 47 -0.70 7.67 -2.64
CA CYS A 47 0.06 6.44 -2.31
C CYS A 47 1.12 6.06 -3.35
N ILE A 48 2.24 5.50 -2.90
CA ILE A 48 3.34 4.99 -3.73
C ILE A 48 3.37 3.47 -3.62
N PHE A 49 3.41 2.78 -4.76
CA PHE A 49 3.35 1.32 -4.81
C PHE A 49 4.45 0.72 -5.65
N SER A 50 4.96 -0.40 -5.17
CA SER A 50 5.72 -1.36 -5.95
C SER A 50 5.10 -2.74 -5.78
N CYS A 51 4.40 -3.24 -6.80
CA CYS A 51 3.81 -4.57 -6.72
C CYS A 51 3.54 -5.23 -8.07
N ASN A 52 3.44 -6.54 -8.04
CA ASN A 52 3.15 -7.37 -9.21
C ASN A 52 1.67 -7.35 -9.59
N HIS A 53 0.73 -7.12 -8.68
CA HIS A 53 -0.68 -6.94 -9.04
C HIS A 53 -1.31 -5.97 -8.05
N SER A 54 -2.07 -5.00 -8.55
CA SER A 54 -2.71 -4.01 -7.70
C SER A 54 -4.08 -3.61 -8.21
N TRP A 55 -5.01 -3.38 -7.29
CA TRP A 55 -6.18 -2.56 -7.57
C TRP A 55 -6.15 -1.31 -6.73
N LEU A 56 -6.33 -0.19 -7.40
CA LEU A 56 -6.22 1.14 -6.82
C LEU A 56 -7.49 1.94 -7.10
N SER A 57 -8.09 2.45 -6.04
CA SER A 57 -9.20 3.38 -6.09
C SER A 57 -8.80 4.64 -5.32
N GLY A 58 -8.34 5.67 -6.04
CA GLY A 58 -7.65 6.78 -5.40
C GLY A 58 -7.26 7.91 -6.33
N ASN A 59 -7.09 9.11 -5.77
CA ASN A 59 -6.91 10.35 -6.54
C ASN A 59 -5.47 10.56 -7.06
N CYS A 60 -4.44 10.18 -6.30
CA CYS A 60 -3.03 10.46 -6.59
C CYS A 60 -2.16 9.24 -6.24
N CYS A 61 -2.01 8.30 -7.17
CA CYS A 61 -1.22 7.08 -6.95
C CYS A 61 -0.03 7.03 -7.92
N ILE A 62 1.17 6.75 -7.40
CA ILE A 62 2.36 6.45 -8.21
C ILE A 62 2.57 4.95 -8.17
N PHE A 63 2.59 4.32 -9.35
CA PHE A 63 2.71 2.89 -9.49
C PHE A 63 4.01 2.50 -10.21
N SER A 64 4.78 1.61 -9.61
CA SER A 64 5.97 1.02 -10.21
C SER A 64 5.82 -0.50 -10.28
N TYR A 65 5.81 -1.05 -11.50
CA TYR A 65 5.67 -2.49 -11.73
C TYR A 65 7.07 -3.08 -11.98
N SER A 66 7.48 -4.04 -11.15
CA SER A 66 8.74 -4.76 -11.33
C SER A 66 8.45 -6.16 -11.89
N TYR A 67 8.51 -6.32 -13.21
CA TYR A 67 8.58 -7.64 -13.81
C TYR A 67 10.03 -8.15 -13.69
N CYS A 68 10.26 -9.12 -12.81
CA CYS A 68 11.44 -10.00 -12.88
C CYS A 68 10.98 -11.40 -13.27
#